data_AF-A0A1G2VU75-F1
#
_entry.id   AF-A0A1G2VU75-F1
#
_cell.length_a   1.000
_cell.length_b   1.000
_cell.length_c   1.000
_cell.angle_alpha   90.00
_cell.angle_beta   90.00
_cell.angle_gamma   90.00
#
_symmetry.space_group_name_H-M   'P 1'
#
loop_
_entity.id
_entity.type
_entity.pdbx_description
1 polymer ?
#
loop_
_entity_poly.entity_id
_entity_poly.type
_entity_poly.pdbx_seq_one_letter_code
_entity_poly.pdbx_strand_id
1 'polypeptide(L)'
;MTDEIYQKTWAGKLFGPTGSLILVRAEAQEKRQRGDPISGEVPLVSALYTASKQYFVHWREQRWNLSLLFWALWYGLGALNRALLLCRYHFAKLDYRQLDVLGAVFLRVHAFGHAQLCYETAFRLITTSVQEGKTVLPHEEALVLCGVGRVHELMGTRNDLSAAEEFYKEALHVGLRAACDRKQQVRILRAVADYFMRQGEISSAITLLETAEGKAQDEKMPDQELQAKQALKRARQLLPDR
;
A
#
# COMPACT_ATOMS: atom_id res chain seq x y z
N MET A 1 -11.76 13.43 -30.66
CA MET A 1 -11.76 14.26 -29.43
C MET A 1 -12.05 13.43 -28.18
N THR A 2 -12.99 12.48 -28.21
CA THR A 2 -13.30 11.54 -27.12
C THR A 2 -12.14 10.62 -26.72
N ASP A 3 -11.37 10.08 -27.68
CA ASP A 3 -10.20 9.24 -27.38
C ASP A 3 -9.08 10.01 -26.70
N GLU A 4 -8.79 11.24 -27.12
CA GLU A 4 -7.73 12.05 -26.53
C GLU A 4 -8.07 12.46 -25.10
N ILE A 5 -9.33 12.80 -24.84
CA ILE A 5 -9.83 13.06 -23.48
C ILE A 5 -9.78 11.78 -22.66
N TYR A 6 -10.21 10.63 -23.20
CA TYR A 6 -10.10 9.33 -22.53
C TYR A 6 -8.65 9.02 -22.15
N GLN A 7 -7.70 9.09 -23.10
CA GLN A 7 -6.26 8.89 -22.86
C GLN A 7 -5.67 9.84 -21.82
N LYS A 8 -6.15 11.09 -21.77
CA LYS A 8 -5.71 12.10 -20.79
C LYS A 8 -6.33 11.90 -19.41
N THR A 9 -7.50 11.28 -19.32
CA THR A 9 -8.16 10.95 -18.05
C THR A 9 -7.49 9.77 -17.36
N TRP A 10 -7.74 9.64 -16.06
CA TRP A 10 -7.32 8.47 -15.28
C TRP A 10 -7.68 7.15 -15.96
N ALA A 11 -8.88 7.07 -16.54
CA ALA A 11 -9.36 5.86 -17.22
C ALA A 11 -8.47 5.47 -18.41
N GLY A 12 -8.00 6.42 -19.22
CA GLY A 12 -7.06 6.13 -20.30
C GLY A 12 -5.63 5.88 -19.83
N LYS A 13 -5.15 6.61 -18.81
CA LYS A 13 -3.81 6.37 -18.23
C LYS A 13 -3.67 4.98 -17.58
N LEU A 14 -4.77 4.42 -17.08
CA LEU A 14 -4.77 3.10 -16.46
C LEU A 14 -5.23 1.99 -17.40
N PHE A 15 -6.27 2.23 -18.20
CA PHE A 15 -6.96 1.21 -19.01
C PHE A 15 -6.98 1.49 -20.52
N GLY A 16 -6.40 2.60 -20.98
CA GLY A 16 -6.24 2.84 -22.42
C GLY A 16 -5.32 1.80 -23.08
N PRO A 17 -5.28 1.71 -24.41
CA PRO A 17 -4.32 0.90 -25.18
C PRO A 17 -2.85 1.06 -24.73
N THR A 18 -2.47 2.23 -24.22
CA THR A 18 -1.15 2.54 -23.63
C THR A 18 -1.20 2.66 -22.10
N GLY A 19 -2.32 2.27 -21.51
CA GLY A 19 -2.58 2.34 -20.08
C GLY A 19 -1.69 1.38 -19.30
N SER A 20 -1.32 1.81 -18.10
CA SER A 20 -0.38 1.06 -17.24
C SER A 20 -0.81 -0.39 -17.01
N LEU A 21 -2.10 -0.70 -16.92
CA LEU A 21 -2.54 -2.08 -16.69
C LEU A 21 -2.32 -2.99 -17.93
N ILE A 22 -2.48 -2.47 -19.14
CA ILE A 22 -2.22 -3.24 -20.37
C ILE A 22 -0.73 -3.52 -20.50
N LEU A 23 0.11 -2.50 -20.28
CA LEU A 23 1.56 -2.63 -20.32
C LEU A 23 2.06 -3.65 -19.29
N VAL A 24 1.59 -3.55 -18.04
CA VAL A 24 1.97 -4.48 -16.97
C VAL A 24 1.48 -5.91 -17.27
N ARG A 25 0.32 -6.08 -17.90
CA ARG A 25 -0.15 -7.42 -18.34
C ARG A 25 0.74 -8.01 -19.42
N ALA A 26 1.11 -7.21 -20.42
CA ALA A 26 1.98 -7.64 -21.51
C ALA A 26 3.36 -8.04 -20.97
N GLU A 27 3.93 -7.21 -20.09
CA GLU A 27 5.22 -7.47 -19.44
C GLU A 27 5.16 -8.74 -18.58
N ALA A 28 4.07 -8.94 -17.81
CA ALA A 28 3.89 -10.15 -17.02
C ALA A 28 3.81 -11.41 -17.89
N GLN A 29 3.13 -11.32 -19.04
CA GLN A 29 3.04 -12.42 -19.99
C GLN A 29 4.40 -12.74 -20.62
N GLU A 30 5.15 -11.71 -21.03
CA GLU A 30 6.49 -11.86 -21.58
C GLU A 30 7.46 -12.50 -20.58
N LYS A 31 7.49 -12.00 -19.34
CA LYS A 31 8.32 -12.55 -18.26
C LYS A 31 7.97 -14.01 -17.94
N ARG A 32 6.69 -14.35 -17.95
CA ARG A 32 6.23 -15.74 -17.82
C ARG A 32 6.75 -16.62 -18.96
N GLN A 33 6.72 -16.14 -20.21
CA GLN A 33 7.27 -16.87 -21.36
C GLN A 33 8.78 -17.06 -21.26
N ARG A 34 9.49 -16.11 -20.64
CA ARG A 34 10.94 -16.17 -20.38
C ARG A 34 11.31 -17.02 -19.15
N GLY A 35 10.34 -17.62 -18.45
CA GLY A 35 10.59 -18.48 -17.29
C GLY A 35 10.81 -17.74 -15.96
N ASP A 36 10.56 -16.44 -15.91
CA ASP A 36 10.60 -15.64 -14.67
C ASP A 36 9.20 -15.09 -14.34
N PRO A 37 8.26 -15.93 -13.90
CA PRO A 37 6.90 -15.49 -13.64
C PRO A 37 6.82 -14.48 -12.48
N ILE A 38 7.71 -14.57 -11.48
CA ILE A 38 7.60 -13.78 -10.25
C ILE A 38 7.77 -12.29 -10.55
N SER A 39 8.80 -11.92 -11.32
CA SER A 39 9.12 -10.51 -11.60
C SER A 39 8.07 -9.81 -12.47
N GLY A 40 7.16 -10.57 -13.09
CA GLY A 40 6.01 -10.05 -13.85
C GLY A 40 4.70 -10.10 -13.08
N GLU A 41 4.48 -11.17 -12.31
CA GLU A 41 3.24 -11.39 -11.58
C GLU A 41 3.04 -10.44 -10.41
N VAL A 42 4.10 -10.10 -9.65
CA VAL A 42 3.96 -9.19 -8.50
C VAL A 42 3.56 -7.77 -8.94
N PRO A 43 4.22 -7.14 -9.95
CA PRO A 43 3.76 -5.87 -10.49
C PRO A 43 2.31 -5.94 -11.00
N LEU A 44 1.92 -7.04 -11.62
CA LEU A 44 0.55 -7.23 -12.09
C LEU A 44 -0.45 -7.31 -10.93
N VAL A 45 -0.14 -8.01 -9.85
CA VAL A 45 -0.94 -8.01 -8.62
C VAL A 45 -1.11 -6.59 -8.08
N SER A 46 -0.02 -5.81 -8.00
CA SER A 46 -0.04 -4.41 -7.56
C SER A 46 -0.91 -3.52 -8.46
N ALA A 47 -0.80 -3.68 -9.78
CA ALA A 47 -1.58 -2.91 -10.75
C ALA A 47 -3.08 -3.23 -10.68
N LEU A 48 -3.44 -4.52 -10.59
CA LEU A 48 -4.82 -4.96 -10.40
C LEU A 48 -5.40 -4.45 -9.07
N TYR A 49 -4.61 -4.52 -7.99
CA TYR A 49 -4.99 -3.98 -6.69
C TYR A 49 -5.25 -2.46 -6.74
N THR A 50 -4.36 -1.71 -7.38
CA THR A 50 -4.49 -0.26 -7.54
C THR A 50 -5.73 0.10 -8.36
N ALA A 51 -5.96 -0.61 -9.48
CA ALA A 51 -7.15 -0.45 -10.30
C ALA A 51 -8.44 -0.72 -9.51
N SER A 52 -8.48 -1.82 -8.75
CA SER A 52 -9.61 -2.15 -7.87
C SER A 52 -9.92 -1.03 -6.88
N LYS A 53 -8.89 -0.51 -6.20
CA LYS A 53 -9.03 0.57 -5.21
C LYS A 53 -9.63 1.83 -5.84
N GLN A 54 -9.15 2.22 -7.02
CA GLN A 54 -9.59 3.43 -7.69
C GLN A 54 -11.03 3.30 -8.22
N TYR A 55 -11.42 2.16 -8.81
CA TYR A 55 -12.82 1.90 -9.16
C TYR A 55 -13.74 1.95 -7.94
N PHE A 56 -13.30 1.41 -6.80
CA PHE A 56 -14.09 1.43 -5.58
C PHE A 56 -14.29 2.85 -5.04
N VAL A 57 -13.27 3.72 -5.11
CA VAL A 57 -13.38 5.13 -4.73
C VAL A 57 -14.41 5.85 -5.61
N HIS A 58 -14.32 5.69 -6.94
CA HIS A 58 -15.27 6.32 -7.85
C HIS A 58 -16.68 5.76 -7.73
N TRP A 59 -16.83 4.46 -7.48
CA TRP A 59 -18.15 3.89 -7.19
C TRP A 59 -18.75 4.48 -5.91
N ARG A 60 -17.96 4.78 -4.88
CA ARG A 60 -18.47 5.44 -3.67
C ARG A 60 -19.00 6.85 -3.94
N GLU A 61 -18.42 7.55 -4.91
CA GLU A 61 -18.89 8.87 -5.37
C GLU A 61 -20.13 8.74 -6.26
N GLN A 62 -20.20 7.67 -7.06
CA GLN A 62 -21.27 7.41 -8.04
C GLN A 62 -21.97 6.08 -7.74
N ARG A 63 -22.62 5.98 -6.58
CA ARG A 63 -23.16 4.69 -6.07
C ARG A 63 -24.14 3.98 -7.01
N TRP A 64 -24.79 4.73 -7.90
CA TRP A 64 -25.70 4.20 -8.92
C TRP A 64 -24.99 3.46 -10.07
N ASN A 65 -23.68 3.66 -10.26
CA ASN A 65 -22.96 3.07 -11.37
C ASN A 65 -22.41 1.68 -11.01
N LEU A 66 -23.25 0.65 -11.12
CA LEU A 66 -22.90 -0.73 -10.81
C LEU A 66 -21.74 -1.29 -11.64
N SER A 67 -21.48 -0.72 -12.82
CA SER A 67 -20.33 -1.14 -13.65
C SER A 67 -19.01 -0.85 -12.93
N LEU A 68 -18.88 0.28 -12.21
CA LEU A 68 -17.68 0.61 -11.45
C LEU A 68 -17.46 -0.38 -10.30
N LEU A 69 -18.53 -0.79 -9.63
CA LEU A 69 -18.46 -1.81 -8.58
C LEU A 69 -18.04 -3.17 -9.16
N PHE A 70 -18.63 -3.57 -10.29
CA PHE A 70 -18.26 -4.81 -10.99
C PHE A 70 -16.77 -4.83 -11.32
N TRP A 71 -16.24 -3.75 -11.91
CA TRP A 71 -14.82 -3.65 -12.23
C TRP A 71 -13.94 -3.63 -10.97
N ALA A 72 -14.33 -2.92 -9.92
CA ALA A 72 -13.62 -2.94 -8.64
C ALA A 72 -13.48 -4.37 -8.10
N LEU A 73 -14.57 -5.13 -8.11
CA LEU A 73 -14.58 -6.53 -7.66
C LEU A 73 -13.78 -7.43 -8.59
N TRP A 74 -13.94 -7.31 -9.90
CA TRP A 74 -13.21 -8.12 -10.89
C TRP A 74 -11.70 -7.96 -10.73
N TYR A 75 -11.21 -6.72 -10.65
CA TYR A 75 -9.78 -6.45 -10.45
C TYR A 75 -9.30 -6.89 -9.06
N GLY A 76 -10.13 -6.72 -8.02
CA GLY A 76 -9.80 -7.15 -6.67
C GLY A 76 -9.65 -8.67 -6.57
N LEU A 77 -10.59 -9.42 -7.14
CA LEU A 77 -10.54 -10.89 -7.21
C LEU A 77 -9.37 -11.37 -8.08
N GLY A 78 -9.09 -10.67 -9.19
CA GLY A 78 -7.93 -10.96 -10.03
C GLY A 78 -6.59 -10.78 -9.30
N ALA A 79 -6.45 -9.71 -8.53
CA ALA A 79 -5.27 -9.48 -7.68
C ALA A 79 -5.14 -10.56 -6.61
N LEU A 80 -6.24 -10.88 -5.92
CA LEU A 80 -6.27 -11.90 -4.86
C LEU A 80 -5.91 -13.29 -5.37
N ASN A 81 -6.52 -13.73 -6.48
CA ASN A 81 -6.26 -15.06 -7.04
C ASN A 81 -4.77 -15.22 -7.40
N ARG A 82 -4.18 -14.20 -8.02
CA ARG A 82 -2.75 -14.19 -8.34
C ARG A 82 -1.85 -14.13 -7.11
N ALA A 83 -2.21 -13.32 -6.11
CA ALA A 83 -1.50 -13.28 -4.83
C ALA A 83 -1.47 -14.65 -4.13
N LEU A 84 -2.61 -15.37 -4.14
CA LEU A 84 -2.71 -16.72 -3.59
C LEU A 84 -1.86 -17.72 -4.38
N LEU A 85 -1.84 -17.65 -5.71
CA LEU A 85 -0.99 -18.50 -6.54
C LEU A 85 0.51 -18.25 -6.27
N LEU A 86 0.92 -17.00 -6.13
CA LEU A 86 2.29 -16.64 -5.76
C LEU A 86 2.66 -17.18 -4.39
N CYS A 87 1.78 -17.06 -3.40
CA CYS A 87 1.99 -17.63 -2.07
C CYS A 87 2.03 -19.16 -2.09
N ARG A 88 1.25 -19.81 -2.96
CA ARG A 88 1.23 -21.27 -3.04
C ARG A 88 2.48 -21.85 -3.70
N TYR A 89 2.97 -21.23 -4.77
CA TYR A 89 3.99 -21.83 -5.63
C TYR A 89 5.36 -21.15 -5.57
N HIS A 90 5.42 -19.90 -5.10
CA HIS A 90 6.62 -19.07 -5.21
C HIS A 90 7.02 -18.35 -3.92
N PHE A 91 6.31 -18.56 -2.80
CA PHE A 91 6.50 -17.80 -1.56
C PHE A 91 7.96 -17.72 -1.09
N ALA A 92 8.67 -18.85 -1.08
CA ALA A 92 10.07 -18.92 -0.62
C ALA A 92 11.06 -18.14 -1.50
N LYS A 93 10.65 -17.74 -2.72
CA LYS A 93 11.47 -16.98 -3.68
C LYS A 93 11.16 -15.49 -3.66
N LEU A 94 10.16 -15.06 -2.89
CA LEU A 94 9.75 -13.66 -2.84
C LEU A 94 10.71 -12.84 -1.98
N ASP A 95 11.06 -11.66 -2.47
CA ASP A 95 11.80 -10.67 -1.67
C ASP A 95 10.85 -9.89 -0.73
N TYR A 96 11.41 -9.11 0.20
CA TYR A 96 10.61 -8.34 1.15
C TYR A 96 9.72 -7.27 0.50
N ARG A 97 10.09 -6.74 -0.68
CA ARG A 97 9.29 -5.73 -1.42
C ARG A 97 8.06 -6.38 -2.03
N GLN A 98 8.24 -7.57 -2.59
CA GLN A 98 7.15 -8.37 -3.15
C GLN A 98 6.20 -8.84 -2.05
N LEU A 99 6.74 -9.25 -0.91
CA LEU A 99 5.95 -9.63 0.27
C LEU A 99 5.18 -8.43 0.86
N ASP A 100 5.72 -7.21 0.87
CA ASP A 100 4.97 -6.00 1.26
C ASP A 100 3.74 -5.78 0.37
N VAL A 101 3.89 -5.90 -0.96
CA VAL A 101 2.78 -5.78 -1.91
C VAL A 101 1.70 -6.83 -1.64
N LEU A 102 2.10 -8.11 -1.48
CA LEU A 102 1.15 -9.19 -1.21
C LEU A 102 0.46 -9.02 0.15
N GLY A 103 1.21 -8.63 1.18
CA GLY A 103 0.68 -8.33 2.51
C GLY A 103 -0.40 -7.24 2.45
N ALA A 104 -0.17 -6.17 1.70
CA ALA A 104 -1.13 -5.09 1.53
C ALA A 104 -2.43 -5.55 0.83
N VAL A 105 -2.31 -6.44 -0.16
CA VAL A 105 -3.47 -7.05 -0.85
C VAL A 105 -4.26 -7.93 0.13
N PHE A 106 -3.59 -8.77 0.92
CA PHE A 106 -4.26 -9.64 1.89
C PHE A 106 -4.93 -8.87 3.02
N LEU A 107 -4.31 -7.79 3.52
CA LEU A 107 -4.94 -6.89 4.49
C LEU A 107 -6.24 -6.30 3.95
N ARG A 108 -6.26 -5.90 2.67
CA ARG A 108 -7.45 -5.28 2.06
C ARG A 108 -8.65 -6.23 2.00
N VAL A 109 -8.39 -7.51 1.79
CA VAL A 109 -9.42 -8.56 1.69
C VAL A 109 -9.66 -9.28 3.03
N HIS A 110 -9.09 -8.76 4.13
CA HIS A 110 -9.20 -9.33 5.47
C HIS A 110 -8.67 -10.76 5.59
N ALA A 111 -7.74 -11.17 4.72
CA ALA A 111 -7.05 -12.45 4.82
C ALA A 111 -5.85 -12.33 5.78
N PHE A 112 -6.13 -12.02 7.05
CA PHE A 112 -5.11 -11.61 8.02
C PHE A 112 -3.99 -12.63 8.24
N GLY A 113 -4.29 -13.94 8.23
CA GLY A 113 -3.25 -14.97 8.33
C GLY A 113 -2.25 -14.96 7.16
N HIS A 114 -2.70 -14.69 5.94
CA HIS A 114 -1.79 -14.54 4.79
C HIS A 114 -1.01 -13.22 4.86
N ALA A 115 -1.67 -12.14 5.32
CA ALA A 115 -1.00 -10.85 5.52
C ALA A 115 0.12 -10.95 6.57
N GLN A 116 -0.17 -11.59 7.70
CA GLN A 116 0.80 -11.87 8.76
C GLN A 116 2.00 -12.64 8.22
N LEU A 117 1.75 -13.76 7.55
CA LEU A 117 2.80 -14.59 6.98
C LEU A 117 3.71 -13.78 6.03
N CYS A 118 3.12 -12.93 5.19
CA CYS A 118 3.88 -12.06 4.29
C CYS A 118 4.74 -11.06 5.05
N TYR A 119 4.15 -10.31 5.98
CA TYR A 119 4.85 -9.24 6.69
C TYR A 119 5.91 -9.75 7.67
N GLU A 120 5.65 -10.82 8.41
CA GLU A 120 6.65 -11.45 9.28
C GLU A 120 7.81 -12.03 8.48
N THR A 121 7.55 -12.60 7.30
CA THR A 121 8.61 -13.10 6.42
C THR A 121 9.40 -11.94 5.81
N ALA A 122 8.74 -10.87 5.37
CA ALA A 122 9.40 -9.67 4.88
C ALA A 122 10.31 -9.05 5.96
N PHE A 123 9.81 -8.93 7.18
CA PHE A 123 10.55 -8.40 8.32
C PHE A 123 11.77 -9.25 8.66
N ARG A 124 11.63 -10.58 8.67
CA ARG A 124 12.77 -11.50 8.84
C ARG A 124 13.82 -11.32 7.75
N LEU A 125 13.41 -11.25 6.48
CA LEU A 125 14.33 -11.05 5.36
C LEU A 125 15.09 -9.71 5.44
N ILE A 126 14.42 -8.64 5.85
CA ILE A 126 15.06 -7.33 6.08
C ILE A 126 16.06 -7.44 7.22
N THR A 127 15.66 -8.01 8.36
CA THR A 127 16.53 -8.18 9.53
C THR A 127 17.79 -8.98 9.19
N THR A 128 17.64 -10.11 8.50
CA THR A 128 18.77 -10.92 8.01
C THR A 128 19.64 -10.13 7.04
N SER A 129 19.04 -9.39 6.10
CA SER A 129 19.80 -8.59 5.12
C SER A 129 20.65 -7.52 5.82
N VAL A 130 20.09 -6.83 6.82
CA VAL A 130 20.81 -5.84 7.62
C VAL A 130 21.95 -6.48 8.42
N GLN A 131 21.72 -7.65 9.03
CA GLN A 131 22.76 -8.40 9.75
C GLN A 131 23.90 -8.85 8.84
N GLU A 132 23.60 -9.21 7.59
CA GLU A 132 24.57 -9.55 6.56
C GLU A 132 25.29 -8.32 5.96
N GLY A 133 24.97 -7.10 6.41
CA GLY A 133 25.55 -5.86 5.92
C GLY A 133 25.05 -5.44 4.53
N LYS A 134 23.94 -6.01 4.05
CA LYS A 134 23.31 -5.58 2.80
C LYS A 134 22.58 -4.26 3.00
N THR A 135 22.68 -3.38 2.02
CA THR A 135 21.96 -2.09 2.03
C THR A 135 20.47 -2.32 1.82
N VAL A 136 19.68 -2.02 2.85
CA VAL A 136 18.21 -1.91 2.77
C VAL A 136 17.85 -0.43 2.79
N LEU A 137 16.97 0.01 1.88
CA LEU A 137 16.55 1.40 1.84
C LEU A 137 15.60 1.67 3.02
N PRO A 138 15.71 2.82 3.72
CA PRO A 138 14.89 3.07 4.91
C PRO A 138 13.38 3.00 4.67
N HIS A 139 12.92 3.42 3.49
CA HIS A 139 11.49 3.36 3.17
C HIS A 139 10.97 1.92 3.03
N GLU A 140 11.82 0.97 2.63
CA GLU A 140 11.42 -0.43 2.45
C GLU A 140 11.25 -1.10 3.82
N GLU A 141 12.18 -0.84 4.73
CA GLU A 141 12.10 -1.24 6.13
C GLU A 141 10.89 -0.60 6.82
N ALA A 142 10.72 0.71 6.70
CA ALA A 142 9.62 1.42 7.34
C ALA A 142 8.24 0.98 6.84
N LEU A 143 8.08 0.68 5.55
CA LEU A 143 6.81 0.18 5.01
C LEU A 143 6.49 -1.24 5.53
N VAL A 144 7.48 -2.12 5.60
CA VAL A 144 7.30 -3.46 6.18
C VAL A 144 6.94 -3.35 7.67
N LEU A 145 7.62 -2.49 8.44
CA LEU A 145 7.30 -2.23 9.85
C LEU A 145 5.86 -1.73 10.03
N CYS A 146 5.40 -0.79 9.19
CA CYS A 146 4.00 -0.36 9.17
C CYS A 146 3.03 -1.52 8.92
N GLY A 147 3.39 -2.43 8.01
CA GLY A 147 2.61 -3.61 7.67
C GLY A 147 2.53 -4.62 8.82
N VAL A 148 3.66 -4.92 9.47
CA VAL A 148 3.72 -5.78 10.66
C VAL A 148 2.88 -5.18 11.78
N GLY A 149 3.09 -3.90 12.12
CA GLY A 149 2.31 -3.21 13.14
C GLY A 149 0.81 -3.24 12.85
N ARG A 150 0.42 -3.09 11.58
CA ARG A 150 -0.99 -3.18 11.17
C ARG A 150 -1.59 -4.56 11.39
N VAL A 151 -0.83 -5.63 11.13
CA VAL A 151 -1.29 -7.00 11.37
C VAL A 151 -1.46 -7.26 12.86
N HIS A 152 -0.47 -6.90 13.68
CA HIS A 152 -0.56 -7.05 15.14
C HIS A 152 -1.75 -6.28 15.72
N GLU A 153 -2.01 -5.07 15.22
CA GLU A 153 -3.20 -4.29 15.61
C GLU A 153 -4.50 -5.03 15.28
N LEU A 154 -4.61 -5.63 14.09
CA LEU A 154 -5.84 -6.25 13.60
C LEU A 154 -6.11 -7.63 14.17
N MET A 155 -5.06 -8.39 14.48
CA MET A 155 -5.19 -9.71 15.08
C MET A 155 -5.13 -9.69 16.62
N GLY A 156 -4.79 -8.53 17.19
CA GLY A 156 -4.19 -8.45 18.50
C GLY A 156 -5.10 -8.73 19.68
N THR A 157 -4.52 -9.48 20.62
CA THR A 157 -4.82 -9.42 22.06
C THR A 157 -4.11 -8.21 22.69
N ARG A 158 -4.33 -7.90 23.97
CA ARG A 158 -3.74 -6.70 24.62
C ARG A 158 -2.20 -6.61 24.51
N ASN A 159 -1.46 -7.72 24.50
CA ASN A 159 0.00 -7.70 24.35
C ASN A 159 0.43 -7.36 22.91
N ASP A 160 -0.35 -7.73 21.91
CA ASP A 160 -0.05 -7.45 20.51
C ASP A 160 -0.23 -5.97 20.16
N LEU A 161 -1.08 -5.25 20.90
CA LEU A 161 -1.25 -3.80 20.74
C LEU A 161 0.01 -3.03 21.17
N SER A 162 0.68 -3.45 22.23
CA SER A 162 1.97 -2.88 22.65
C SER A 162 3.05 -3.11 21.58
N ALA A 163 3.08 -4.32 21.01
CA ALA A 163 4.02 -4.64 19.92
C ALA A 163 3.72 -3.80 18.66
N ALA A 164 2.44 -3.62 18.30
CA ALA A 164 2.04 -2.78 17.17
C ALA A 164 2.56 -1.34 17.32
N GLU A 165 2.47 -0.76 18.52
CA GLU A 165 2.97 0.58 18.80
C GLU A 165 4.48 0.70 18.55
N GLU A 166 5.26 -0.25 19.04
CA GLU A 166 6.71 -0.29 18.83
C GLU A 166 7.07 -0.33 17.35
N PHE A 167 6.37 -1.16 16.56
CA PHE A 167 6.57 -1.23 15.12
C PHE A 167 6.25 0.10 14.41
N TYR A 168 5.17 0.80 14.79
CA TYR A 168 4.84 2.09 14.21
C TYR A 168 5.82 3.20 14.60
N LYS A 169 6.31 3.19 15.84
CA LYS A 169 7.35 4.13 16.31
C LYS A 169 8.66 3.91 15.57
N GLU A 170 9.09 2.66 15.41
CA GLU A 170 10.28 2.34 14.63
C GLU A 170 10.10 2.68 13.16
N ALA A 171 8.94 2.38 12.57
CA ALA A 171 8.63 2.77 11.18
C ALA A 171 8.75 4.28 10.96
N LEU A 172 8.26 5.09 11.92
CA LEU A 172 8.41 6.54 11.88
C LEU A 172 9.88 6.96 11.98
N HIS A 173 10.62 6.39 12.91
CA HIS A 173 12.04 6.68 13.10
C HIS A 173 12.86 6.37 11.84
N VAL A 174 12.69 5.17 11.27
CA VAL A 174 13.35 4.74 10.03
C VAL A 174 12.91 5.60 8.84
N GLY A 175 11.61 5.87 8.71
CA GLY A 175 11.04 6.65 7.60
C GLY A 175 11.50 8.11 7.56
N LEU A 176 11.98 8.66 8.67
CA LEU A 176 12.52 10.03 8.73
C LEU A 176 14.02 10.12 8.40
N ARG A 177 14.71 9.00 8.18
CA ARG A 177 16.13 9.00 7.78
C ARG A 177 16.33 9.65 6.40
N ALA A 178 17.49 10.29 6.21
CA ALA A 178 17.80 11.07 5.00
C ALA A 178 17.76 10.27 3.68
N ALA A 179 18.12 8.99 3.71
CA ALA A 179 18.10 8.10 2.53
C ALA A 179 16.69 7.56 2.20
N CYS A 180 15.66 7.93 2.98
CA CYS A 180 14.29 7.54 2.70
C CYS A 180 13.76 8.30 1.48
N ASP A 181 13.11 7.59 0.55
CA ASP A 181 12.47 8.21 -0.60
C ASP A 181 11.34 9.14 -0.13
N ARG A 182 11.34 10.38 -0.62
CA ARG A 182 10.42 11.43 -0.17
C ARG A 182 8.96 11.09 -0.47
N LYS A 183 8.69 10.39 -1.57
CA LYS A 183 7.33 9.96 -1.93
C LYS A 183 6.85 8.84 -1.01
N GLN A 184 7.74 7.93 -0.62
CA GLN A 184 7.42 6.90 0.36
C GLN A 184 7.26 7.46 1.78
N GLN A 185 8.00 8.52 2.15
CA GLN A 185 7.81 9.20 3.44
C GLN A 185 6.36 9.63 3.65
N VAL A 186 5.70 10.16 2.62
CA VAL A 186 4.29 10.54 2.68
C VAL A 186 3.40 9.35 3.05
N ARG A 187 3.67 8.17 2.48
CA ARG A 187 2.92 6.94 2.78
C ARG A 187 3.16 6.46 4.21
N ILE A 188 4.41 6.48 4.67
CA ILE A 188 4.79 6.06 6.02
C ILE A 188 4.15 6.98 7.06
N LEU A 189 4.29 8.30 6.91
CA LEU A 189 3.71 9.30 7.81
C LEU A 189 2.19 9.12 7.94
N ARG A 190 1.50 8.89 6.82
CA ARG A 190 0.06 8.63 6.83
C ARG A 190 -0.30 7.32 7.51
N ALA A 191 0.45 6.25 7.29
CA ALA A 191 0.20 4.96 7.93
C ALA A 191 0.36 5.05 9.46
N VAL A 192 1.38 5.76 9.93
CA VAL A 192 1.62 6.01 11.36
C VAL A 192 0.54 6.94 11.94
N ALA A 193 0.17 7.99 11.21
CA ALA A 193 -0.92 8.87 11.64
C ALA A 193 -2.26 8.13 11.76
N ASP A 194 -2.58 7.27 10.78
CA ASP A 194 -3.77 6.44 10.82
C ASP A 194 -3.79 5.51 12.06
N TYR A 195 -2.62 5.04 12.51
CA TYR A 195 -2.50 4.29 13.76
C TYR A 195 -2.78 5.19 14.98
N PHE A 196 -2.12 6.34 15.11
CA PHE A 196 -2.35 7.27 16.22
C PHE A 196 -3.80 7.77 16.31
N MET A 197 -4.47 7.97 15.16
CA MET A 197 -5.90 8.29 15.14
C MET A 197 -6.74 7.19 15.82
N ARG A 198 -6.41 5.91 15.57
CA ARG A 198 -7.14 4.77 16.15
C ARG A 198 -6.85 4.58 17.65
N GLN A 199 -5.67 5.00 18.12
CA GLN A 199 -5.34 5.01 19.55
C GLN A 199 -5.90 6.24 20.29
N GLY A 200 -6.52 7.19 19.59
CA GLY A 200 -7.04 8.42 20.19
C GLY A 200 -6.00 9.52 20.38
N GLU A 201 -4.77 9.32 19.91
CA GLU A 201 -3.69 10.33 19.90
C GLU A 201 -3.86 11.31 18.72
N ILE A 202 -5.00 12.01 18.70
CA ILE A 202 -5.42 12.81 17.55
C ILE A 202 -4.43 13.95 17.25
N SER A 203 -3.87 14.59 18.27
CA SER A 203 -2.90 15.67 18.09
C SER A 203 -1.63 15.20 17.36
N SER A 204 -1.05 14.07 17.79
CA SER A 204 0.10 13.45 17.12
C SER A 204 -0.21 13.11 15.67
N ALA A 205 -1.39 12.54 15.42
CA ALA A 205 -1.83 12.20 14.08
C ALA A 205 -1.96 13.42 13.15
N ILE A 206 -2.50 14.54 13.66
CA ILE A 206 -2.64 15.79 12.89
C ILE A 206 -1.27 16.31 12.45
N THR A 207 -0.30 16.39 13.36
CA THR A 207 1.05 16.87 13.02
C THR A 207 1.70 16.02 11.93
N LEU A 208 1.55 14.69 12.01
CA LEU A 208 2.05 13.79 10.98
C LEU A 208 1.33 13.98 9.63
N LEU A 209 0.01 14.19 9.65
CA LEU A 209 -0.80 14.41 8.44
C LEU A 209 -0.50 15.75 7.77
N GLU A 210 -0.27 16.81 8.55
CA GLU A 210 0.17 18.12 8.03
C GLU A 210 1.55 18.00 7.37
N THR A 211 2.47 17.26 8.00
CA THR A 211 3.79 16.97 7.42
C THR A 211 3.66 16.15 6.13
N ALA A 212 2.77 15.16 6.10
CA ALA A 212 2.53 14.34 4.93
C ALA A 212 1.89 15.13 3.78
N GLU A 213 0.95 16.03 4.08
CA GLU A 213 0.31 16.92 3.10
C GLU A 213 1.34 17.86 2.46
N GLY A 214 2.15 18.56 3.26
CA GLY A 214 3.18 19.48 2.76
C GLY A 214 4.18 18.76 1.85
N LYS A 215 4.68 17.59 2.28
CA LYS A 215 5.57 16.75 1.46
C LYS A 215 4.91 16.30 0.16
N ALA A 216 3.62 15.94 0.18
CA ALA A 216 2.90 15.53 -1.02
C ALA A 216 2.75 16.69 -2.02
N GLN A 217 2.57 17.92 -1.52
CA GLN A 217 2.53 19.13 -2.35
C GLN A 217 3.89 19.43 -2.98
N ASP A 218 4.96 19.39 -2.18
CA ASP A 218 6.34 19.62 -2.64
C ASP A 218 6.74 18.63 -3.75
N GLU A 219 6.37 17.36 -3.58
CA GLU A 219 6.66 16.27 -4.53
C GLU A 219 5.62 16.17 -5.68
N LYS A 220 4.65 17.09 -5.75
CA LYS A 220 3.59 17.16 -6.77
C LYS A 220 2.83 15.84 -6.93
N MET A 221 2.38 15.28 -5.81
CA MET A 221 1.68 14.01 -5.71
C MET A 221 0.17 14.22 -5.46
N PRO A 222 -0.64 14.58 -6.47
CA PRO A 222 -2.04 15.01 -6.26
C PRO A 222 -2.90 13.95 -5.56
N ASP A 223 -2.69 12.66 -5.87
CA ASP A 223 -3.44 11.56 -5.22
C ASP A 223 -3.08 11.39 -3.75
N GLN A 224 -1.81 11.61 -3.39
CA GLN A 224 -1.37 11.49 -1.99
C GLN A 224 -1.75 12.73 -1.19
N GLU A 225 -1.65 13.91 -1.80
CA GLU A 225 -2.10 15.18 -1.23
C GLU A 225 -3.58 15.12 -0.90
N LEU A 226 -4.43 14.70 -1.86
CA LEU A 226 -5.87 14.56 -1.63
C LEU A 226 -6.17 13.62 -0.47
N GLN A 227 -5.50 12.47 -0.43
CA GLN A 227 -5.71 11.51 0.65
C GLN A 227 -5.22 12.03 2.02
N ALA A 228 -4.10 12.77 2.06
CA ALA A 228 -3.60 13.42 3.27
C ALA A 228 -4.60 14.48 3.77
N LYS A 229 -5.10 15.35 2.89
CA LYS A 229 -6.14 16.35 3.19
C LYS A 229 -7.41 15.72 3.75
N GLN A 230 -7.87 14.62 3.14
CA GLN A 230 -9.05 13.90 3.61
C GLN A 230 -8.83 13.28 5.00
N ALA A 231 -7.66 12.69 5.25
CA ALA A 231 -7.32 12.14 6.56
C ALA A 231 -7.21 13.25 7.60
N LEU A 232 -6.56 14.37 7.27
CA LEU A 232 -6.42 15.54 8.14
C LEU A 232 -7.78 16.14 8.52
N LYS A 233 -8.70 16.26 7.54
CA LYS A 233 -10.07 16.70 7.80
C LYS A 233 -10.78 15.77 8.80
N ARG A 234 -10.63 14.45 8.66
CA ARG A 234 -11.20 13.48 9.60
C ARG A 234 -10.57 13.60 10.99
N ALA A 235 -9.25 13.74 11.07
CA ALA A 235 -8.56 13.89 12.34
C ALA A 235 -9.01 15.16 13.09
N ARG A 236 -9.15 16.28 12.39
CA ARG A 236 -9.65 17.54 12.97
C ARG A 236 -11.09 17.42 13.47
N GLN A 237 -11.94 16.62 12.82
CA GLN A 237 -13.31 16.35 13.29
C GLN A 237 -13.36 15.49 14.56
N LEU A 238 -12.30 14.74 14.86
CA LEU A 238 -12.19 13.91 16.06
C LEU A 238 -11.53 14.66 17.22
N LEU A 239 -11.05 15.89 17.01
CA LEU A 239 -10.52 16.70 18.09
C LEU A 239 -11.69 17.11 18.99
N PRO A 240 -11.66 16.82 20.30
CA PRO A 240 -12.68 17.33 21.20
C PRO A 240 -12.63 18.86 21.19
N ASP A 241 -13.80 19.50 21.09
CA ASP A 241 -13.94 20.95 21.29
C ASP A 241 -13.35 21.28 22.66
N ARG A 242 -12.31 22.10 22.68
CA ARG A 242 -11.67 22.59 23.91
C ARG A 242 -12.47 23.74 24.51
#